data_AF-A0A848VQA2-F1
#
_entry.id   AF-A0A848VQA2-F1
#
_cell.length_a   1.000
_cell.length_b   1.000
_cell.length_c   1.000
_cell.angle_alpha   90.00
_cell.angle_beta   90.00
_cell.angle_gamma   90.00
#
_symmetry.space_group_name_H-M   'P 1'
#
loop_
_entity.id
_entity.type
_entity.pdbx_description
1 polymer ?
#
loop_
_entity_poly.entity_id
_entity_poly.type
_entity_poly.pdbx_seq_one_letter_code
_entity_poly.pdbx_strand_id
1 'polypeptide(L)'
;MALQVHLNVGMSLHEVPLHRLWTVDGSNRGSKPGSLRTLHGRPMTGDRTAFLGWEHNFRTVPFERLGLRPLVRRNLGIIVYGGHGRSWIRPENDPVPGLNGILPSGWPLQVPTQWHHEVGVSLNGIFGMLRLDVTRRLDRPEWALGFGVAKLL
;
A
#
# COMPACT_ATOMS: atom_id res chain seq x y z
N MET A 1 8.17 -18.32 9.81
CA MET A 1 8.28 -17.15 8.91
C MET A 1 7.32 -17.38 7.77
N ALA A 2 6.72 -16.33 7.21
CA ALA A 2 5.79 -16.47 6.09
C ALA A 2 5.97 -15.30 5.12
N LEU A 3 6.03 -15.63 3.84
CA LEU A 3 5.91 -14.67 2.74
C LEU A 3 4.47 -14.70 2.26
N GLN A 4 3.84 -13.54 2.23
CA GLN A 4 2.52 -13.34 1.65
C GLN A 4 2.70 -12.47 0.42
N VAL A 5 2.10 -12.89 -0.69
CA VAL A 5 2.07 -12.13 -1.94
C VAL A 5 0.61 -11.95 -2.32
N HIS A 6 0.23 -10.74 -2.68
CA HIS A 6 -1.09 -10.42 -3.19
C HIS A 6 -0.95 -9.75 -4.54
N LEU A 7 -1.75 -10.20 -5.50
CA LEU A 7 -1.83 -9.63 -6.83
C LEU A 7 -3.31 -9.29 -7.08
N ASN A 8 -3.56 -8.03 -7.38
CA ASN A 8 -4.87 -7.51 -7.76
C ASN A 8 -4.76 -6.89 -9.15
N VAL A 9 -5.54 -7.40 -10.09
CA VAL A 9 -5.62 -6.87 -11.45
C VAL A 9 -7.09 -6.64 -11.76
N GLY A 10 -7.41 -5.45 -12.26
CA GLY A 10 -8.76 -5.05 -12.65
C GLY A 10 -8.71 -4.50 -14.07
N MET A 11 -9.69 -4.86 -14.89
CA MET A 11 -9.83 -4.30 -16.23
C MET A 11 -11.29 -4.16 -16.61
N SER A 12 -11.61 -3.02 -17.20
CA SER A 12 -12.89 -2.74 -17.84
C SER A 12 -12.67 -2.69 -19.35
N LEU A 13 -13.47 -3.45 -20.10
CA LEU A 13 -13.34 -3.57 -21.55
C LEU A 13 -14.04 -2.43 -22.30
N HIS A 14 -15.16 -1.96 -21.76
CA HIS A 14 -16.03 -0.95 -22.35
C HIS A 14 -16.01 0.35 -21.56
N GLU A 15 -16.78 1.33 -22.06
CA GLU A 15 -17.08 2.54 -21.30
C GLU A 15 -17.74 2.16 -19.98
N VAL A 16 -17.16 2.64 -18.88
CA VAL A 16 -17.66 2.40 -17.54
C VAL A 16 -17.86 3.73 -16.84
N PRO A 17 -19.02 3.92 -16.18
CA PRO A 17 -19.26 5.13 -15.42
C PRO A 17 -18.29 5.21 -14.24
N LEU A 18 -18.03 6.43 -13.75
CA LEU A 18 -17.07 6.73 -12.69
C LEU A 18 -17.20 5.81 -11.45
N HIS A 19 -18.42 5.46 -11.05
CA HIS A 19 -18.68 4.62 -9.88
C HIS A 19 -18.31 3.13 -10.07
N ARG A 20 -17.96 2.72 -11.29
CA ARG A 20 -17.49 1.36 -11.63
C ARG A 20 -15.99 1.30 -11.93
N LEU A 21 -15.26 2.39 -11.68
CA LEU A 21 -13.81 2.36 -11.79
C LEU A 21 -13.21 1.51 -10.67
N TRP A 22 -12.11 0.83 -11.01
CA TRP A 22 -11.34 0.04 -10.06
C TRP A 22 -10.48 0.95 -9.20
N THR A 23 -10.31 0.57 -7.94
CA THR A 23 -9.47 1.30 -7.00
C THR A 23 -8.38 0.41 -6.42
N VAL A 24 -7.18 0.95 -6.31
CA VAL A 24 -6.10 0.39 -5.48
C VAL A 24 -6.04 1.23 -4.22
N ASP A 25 -6.38 0.61 -3.11
CA ASP A 25 -6.49 1.29 -1.82
C ASP A 25 -5.13 1.82 -1.34
N GLY A 26 -5.17 3.07 -0.91
CA GLY A 26 -4.11 3.66 -0.10
C GLY A 26 -4.33 3.38 1.38
N SER A 27 -3.26 3.41 2.18
CA SER A 27 -3.44 3.29 3.63
C SER A 27 -4.16 4.51 4.19
N ASN A 28 -5.20 4.27 4.99
CA ASN A 28 -5.85 5.31 5.77
C ASN A 28 -5.44 5.15 7.23
N ARG A 29 -4.35 5.82 7.63
CA ARG A 29 -3.81 5.92 9.00
C ARG A 29 -3.47 4.62 9.73
N GLY A 30 -3.71 3.47 9.10
CA GLY A 30 -3.47 2.14 9.64
C GLY A 30 -2.80 1.23 8.61
N SER A 31 -1.84 0.42 9.07
CA SER A 31 -1.20 -0.59 8.25
C SER A 31 -2.16 -1.72 7.89
N LYS A 32 -2.73 -1.65 6.68
CA LYS A 32 -3.50 -2.75 6.09
C LYS A 32 -2.61 -3.54 5.13
N PRO A 33 -2.53 -4.88 5.28
CA PRO A 33 -1.96 -5.73 4.25
C PRO A 33 -2.71 -5.49 2.92
N GLY A 34 -1.99 -5.39 1.81
CA GLY A 34 -2.65 -5.18 0.51
C GLY A 34 -3.00 -3.74 0.16
N SER A 35 -2.35 -2.74 0.78
CA SER A 35 -2.54 -1.32 0.46
C SER A 35 -1.22 -0.60 0.25
N LEU A 36 -1.24 0.45 -0.57
CA LEU A 36 -0.09 1.34 -0.77
C LEU A 36 -0.05 2.38 0.36
N ARG A 37 0.98 2.33 1.19
CA ARG A 37 1.02 3.07 2.46
C ARG A 37 1.31 4.53 2.28
N THR A 38 2.09 4.88 1.27
CA THR A 38 2.41 6.27 0.92
C THR A 38 1.23 7.00 0.29
N LEU A 39 0.20 6.30 -0.19
CA LEU A 39 -1.04 6.90 -0.69
C LEU A 39 -2.03 7.25 0.43
N HIS A 40 -1.73 8.30 1.21
CA HIS A 40 -2.54 8.68 2.38
C HIS A 40 -3.96 9.13 2.03
N GLY A 41 -4.93 8.22 2.12
CA GLY A 41 -6.34 8.51 1.83
C GLY A 41 -6.62 8.89 0.37
N ARG A 42 -5.69 8.61 -0.55
CA ARG A 42 -5.78 8.92 -1.98
C ARG A 42 -5.65 7.64 -2.80
N PRO A 43 -6.72 6.83 -2.91
CA PRO A 43 -6.66 5.57 -3.64
C PRO A 43 -6.40 5.84 -5.12
N MET A 44 -5.54 5.03 -5.74
CA MET A 44 -5.40 5.08 -7.20
C MET A 44 -6.67 4.56 -7.83
N THR A 45 -7.19 5.26 -8.83
CA THR A 45 -8.43 4.88 -9.49
C THR A 45 -8.22 4.79 -11.00
N GLY A 46 -8.93 3.89 -11.68
CA GLY A 46 -8.84 3.75 -13.11
C GLY A 46 -9.74 2.67 -13.69
N ASP A 47 -9.84 2.62 -15.02
CA ASP A 47 -10.55 1.54 -15.72
C ASP A 47 -9.73 0.25 -15.77
N ARG A 48 -8.42 0.39 -15.60
CA ARG A 48 -7.46 -0.70 -15.47
C ARG A 48 -6.59 -0.43 -14.28
N THR A 49 -6.34 -1.47 -13.50
CA THR A 49 -5.49 -1.41 -12.31
C THR A 49 -4.63 -2.65 -12.25
N ALA A 50 -3.37 -2.47 -11.87
CA ALA A 50 -2.47 -3.55 -11.55
C ALA A 50 -1.79 -3.21 -10.22
N PHE A 51 -1.88 -4.13 -9.27
CA PHE A 51 -1.28 -3.97 -7.96
C PHE A 51 -0.70 -5.29 -7.50
N LEU A 52 0.59 -5.28 -7.21
CA LEU A 52 1.34 -6.37 -6.64
C LEU A 52 1.93 -5.88 -5.34
N GLY A 53 1.69 -6.60 -4.26
CA GLY A 53 2.45 -6.35 -3.05
C GLY A 53 2.78 -7.63 -2.33
N TRP A 54 3.76 -7.50 -1.46
CA TRP A 54 4.38 -8.61 -0.79
C TRP A 54 4.73 -8.20 0.63
N GLU A 55 4.59 -9.13 1.57
CA GLU A 55 4.93 -8.94 2.97
C GLU A 55 5.65 -10.20 3.46
N HIS A 56 6.83 -10.03 4.04
CA HIS A 56 7.60 -11.09 4.66
C HIS A 56 7.71 -10.85 6.16
N ASN A 57 7.19 -11.80 6.95
CA ASN A 57 7.25 -11.75 8.40
C ASN A 57 8.44 -12.57 8.92
N PHE A 58 9.48 -11.87 9.37
CA PHE A 58 10.69 -12.45 9.94
C PHE A 58 10.56 -12.78 11.43
N ARG A 59 9.47 -12.34 12.10
CA ARG A 59 9.29 -12.47 13.56
C ARG A 59 10.53 -11.93 14.30
N THR A 60 10.93 -12.60 15.38
CA THR A 60 12.07 -12.25 16.24
C THR A 60 13.44 -12.58 15.65
N VAL A 61 13.52 -13.31 14.52
CA VAL A 61 14.77 -13.91 14.04
C VAL A 61 15.89 -12.92 13.72
N PRO A 62 15.64 -11.74 13.11
CA PRO A 62 16.70 -10.76 12.92
C PRO A 62 17.31 -10.30 14.26
N PHE A 63 16.51 -10.16 15.30
CA PHE A 63 16.98 -9.79 16.64
C PHE A 63 17.75 -10.92 17.32
N GLU A 64 17.34 -12.18 17.11
CA GLU A 64 18.07 -13.35 17.61
C GLU A 64 19.47 -13.43 17.01
N ARG A 65 19.60 -13.24 15.68
CA ARG A 65 20.89 -13.24 14.98
C ARG A 65 21.80 -12.10 15.42
N LEU A 66 21.23 -10.94 15.74
CA LEU A 66 21.97 -9.79 16.26
C LEU A 66 22.30 -9.90 17.76
N GLY A 67 21.91 -10.98 18.43
CA GLY A 67 22.15 -11.17 19.87
C GLY A 67 21.31 -10.26 20.76
N LEU A 68 20.29 -9.59 20.22
CA LEU A 68 19.43 -8.63 20.92
C LEU A 68 18.34 -9.34 21.74
N ARG A 69 18.78 -10.19 22.68
CA ARG A 69 17.91 -10.99 23.56
C ARG A 69 16.81 -10.20 24.27
N PRO A 70 17.01 -8.93 24.72
CA PRO A 70 15.93 -8.15 25.31
C PRO A 70 14.73 -7.92 24.38
N LEU A 71 14.96 -7.75 23.07
CA LEU A 71 13.89 -7.52 22.09
C LEU A 71 13.13 -8.82 21.78
N VAL A 72 13.85 -9.94 21.69
CA VAL A 72 13.28 -11.29 21.51
C VAL A 72 12.37 -11.64 22.69
N ARG A 73 12.82 -11.41 23.94
CA ARG A 73 12.01 -11.65 25.15
C ARG A 73 10.74 -10.80 25.21
N ARG A 74 10.75 -9.63 24.57
CA ARG A 74 9.58 -8.76 24.43
C ARG A 74 8.68 -9.13 23.25
N ASN A 75 8.98 -10.24 22.55
CA ASN A 75 8.26 -10.71 21.38
C ASN A 75 8.15 -9.65 20.26
N LEU A 76 9.19 -8.81 20.13
CA LEU A 76 9.26 -7.83 19.05
C LEU A 76 9.64 -8.55 17.76
N GLY A 77 8.93 -8.25 16.68
CA GLY A 77 9.21 -8.80 15.37
C GLY A 77 9.41 -7.74 14.31
N ILE A 78 10.05 -8.17 13.22
CA ILE A 78 10.25 -7.36 12.02
C ILE A 78 9.45 -7.96 10.87
N ILE A 79 8.79 -7.09 10.13
CA ILE A 79 8.13 -7.39 8.88
C ILE A 79 8.70 -6.46 7.81
N VAL A 80 9.04 -7.01 6.65
CA VAL A 80 9.43 -6.22 5.48
C VAL A 80 8.33 -6.36 4.44
N TYR A 81 7.92 -5.27 3.82
CA TYR A 81 6.88 -5.30 2.80
C TYR A 81 7.22 -4.36 1.65
N GLY A 82 6.60 -4.60 0.51
CA GLY A 82 6.69 -3.74 -0.65
C GLY A 82 5.41 -3.78 -1.47
N GLY A 83 5.22 -2.74 -2.26
CA GLY A 83 4.03 -2.53 -3.07
C GLY A 83 4.39 -1.90 -4.41
N HIS A 84 3.79 -2.42 -5.46
CA HIS A 84 3.93 -1.96 -6.83
C HIS A 84 2.53 -1.78 -7.40
N GLY A 85 2.18 -0.56 -7.78
CA GLY A 85 0.82 -0.25 -8.24
C GLY A 85 0.81 0.69 -9.43
N ARG A 86 -0.19 0.51 -10.29
CA ARG A 86 -0.52 1.45 -11.34
C ARG A 86 -1.99 1.37 -11.69
N SER A 87 -2.58 2.51 -12.01
CA SER A 87 -3.88 2.58 -12.66
C SER A 87 -3.76 3.34 -13.97
N TRP A 88 -4.70 3.06 -14.87
CA TRP A 88 -4.85 3.74 -16.14
C TRP A 88 -6.31 4.13 -16.31
N ILE A 89 -6.54 5.19 -17.08
CA ILE A 89 -7.87 5.60 -17.51
C ILE A 89 -7.80 5.82 -19.02
N ARG A 90 -8.75 5.24 -19.77
CA ARG A 90 -8.89 5.55 -21.18
C ARG A 90 -9.61 6.90 -21.37
N PRO A 91 -9.39 7.62 -22.48
CA PRO A 91 -10.04 8.90 -22.74
C PRO A 91 -11.57 8.83 -22.69
N GLU A 92 -12.17 7.72 -23.16
CA GLU A 92 -13.62 7.51 -23.13
C GLU A 92 -14.18 7.34 -21.70
N ASN A 93 -13.34 6.96 -20.74
CA ASN A 93 -13.69 6.79 -19.33
C ASN A 93 -13.25 7.97 -18.46
N ASP A 94 -12.64 9.00 -19.06
CA ASP A 94 -12.14 10.17 -18.34
C ASP A 94 -13.33 11.05 -17.89
N PRO A 95 -13.54 11.26 -16.57
CA PRO A 95 -14.66 12.05 -16.07
C PRO A 95 -14.68 13.49 -16.59
N VAL A 96 -13.53 14.05 -16.96
CA VAL A 96 -13.45 15.31 -17.71
C VAL A 96 -12.46 15.12 -18.87
N PRO A 97 -12.92 15.11 -20.13
CA PRO A 97 -12.09 14.80 -21.28
C PRO A 97 -10.80 15.62 -21.34
N GLY A 98 -9.66 14.95 -21.40
CA GLY A 98 -8.34 15.58 -21.56
C GLY A 98 -7.69 16.06 -20.27
N LEU A 99 -8.32 15.84 -19.11
CA LEU A 99 -7.76 16.20 -17.80
C LEU A 99 -7.26 14.99 -16.99
N ASN A 100 -7.30 13.78 -17.56
CA ASN A 100 -6.74 12.56 -17.00
C ASN A 100 -7.13 12.34 -15.53
N GLY A 101 -8.44 12.26 -15.27
CA GLY A 101 -8.95 12.01 -13.94
C GLY A 101 -9.09 13.29 -13.10
N ILE A 102 -9.71 14.33 -13.63
CA ILE A 102 -10.30 15.38 -12.78
C ILE A 102 -11.81 15.15 -12.75
N LEU A 103 -12.39 15.15 -11.55
CA LEU A 103 -13.83 15.07 -11.40
C LEU A 103 -14.49 16.39 -11.81
N PRO A 104 -15.76 16.39 -12.26
CA PRO A 104 -16.49 17.64 -12.55
C PRO A 104 -16.55 18.63 -11.37
N SER A 105 -16.40 18.12 -10.15
CA SER A 105 -16.31 18.91 -8.91
C SER A 105 -14.95 19.60 -8.71
N GLY A 106 -13.99 19.43 -9.60
CA GLY A 106 -12.62 19.94 -9.51
C GLY A 106 -11.68 19.10 -8.63
N TRP A 107 -12.18 18.01 -8.03
CA TRP A 107 -11.36 17.11 -7.22
C TRP A 107 -10.54 16.15 -8.10
N PRO A 108 -9.23 15.99 -7.86
CA PRO A 108 -8.40 15.09 -8.66
C PRO A 108 -8.66 13.63 -8.31
N LEU A 109 -8.99 12.83 -9.33
CA LEU A 109 -8.87 11.38 -9.33
C LEU A 109 -7.38 11.03 -9.38
N GLN A 110 -6.94 10.11 -8.53
CA GLN A 110 -5.54 9.73 -8.49
C GLN A 110 -5.24 8.72 -9.61
N VAL A 111 -4.90 9.21 -10.80
CA VAL A 111 -4.45 8.38 -11.94
C VAL A 111 -2.94 8.61 -12.16
N PRO A 112 -2.06 7.82 -11.54
CA PRO A 112 -0.62 8.04 -11.64
C PRO A 112 -0.13 7.76 -13.07
N THR A 113 0.66 8.68 -13.61
CA THR A 113 1.25 8.53 -14.95
C THR A 113 2.34 7.45 -14.99
N GLN A 114 3.01 7.23 -13.87
CA GLN A 114 4.10 6.27 -13.69
C GLN A 114 3.72 5.14 -12.73
N TRP A 115 4.50 4.06 -12.77
CA TRP A 115 4.39 3.01 -11.76
C TRP A 115 4.77 3.56 -10.38
N HIS A 116 3.96 3.22 -9.40
CA HIS A 116 4.21 3.51 -8.01
C HIS A 116 4.93 2.33 -7.37
N HIS A 117 6.01 2.62 -6.65
CA HIS A 117 6.82 1.62 -6.00
C HIS A 117 7.14 2.06 -4.59
N GLU A 118 6.88 1.21 -3.62
CA GLU A 118 7.22 1.46 -2.24
C GLU A 118 7.80 0.22 -1.57
N VAL A 119 8.64 0.47 -0.57
CA VAL A 119 9.20 -0.54 0.31
C VAL A 119 9.12 -0.02 1.73
N GLY A 120 8.84 -0.90 2.68
CA GLY A 120 8.78 -0.50 4.06
C GLY A 120 9.17 -1.61 5.01
N VAL A 121 9.48 -1.17 6.22
CA VAL A 121 9.77 -2.02 7.36
C VAL A 121 8.74 -1.74 8.42
N SER A 122 8.35 -2.77 9.13
CA SER A 122 7.42 -2.70 10.22
C SER A 122 7.97 -3.42 11.44
N LEU A 123 7.78 -2.79 12.59
CA LEU A 123 8.02 -3.35 13.90
C LEU A 123 6.68 -3.70 14.52
N ASN A 124 6.48 -4.98 14.85
CA ASN A 124 5.28 -5.45 15.53
C ASN A 124 5.59 -5.96 16.94
N GLY A 125 4.55 -6.05 17.77
CA GLY A 125 4.67 -6.53 19.16
C GLY A 125 5.06 -5.43 20.15
N ILE A 126 5.01 -4.15 19.76
CA ILE A 126 5.26 -3.03 20.67
C ILE A 126 4.11 -3.01 21.69
N PHE A 127 4.42 -3.17 22.98
CA PHE A 127 3.42 -3.42 24.04
C PHE A 127 2.46 -4.60 23.74
N GLY A 128 2.92 -5.59 22.96
CA GLY A 128 2.14 -6.78 22.60
C GLY A 128 1.07 -6.58 21.52
N MET A 129 0.74 -5.34 21.15
CA MET A 129 -0.38 -5.04 20.25
C MET A 129 -0.07 -3.98 19.19
N LEU A 130 0.93 -3.12 19.38
CA LEU A 130 1.21 -2.04 18.43
C LEU A 130 2.14 -2.50 17.30
N ARG A 131 1.86 -1.93 16.13
CA ARG A 131 2.67 -2.02 14.92
C ARG A 131 3.08 -0.60 14.53
N LEU A 132 4.37 -0.41 14.27
CA LEU A 132 4.91 0.82 13.71
C LEU A 132 5.50 0.51 12.35
N ASP A 133 5.26 1.39 11.39
CA ASP A 133 5.59 1.19 10.00
C ASP A 133 6.34 2.40 9.46
N VAL A 134 7.45 2.14 8.78
CA VAL A 134 8.20 3.15 8.04
C VAL A 134 8.22 2.68 6.60
N THR A 135 7.62 3.47 5.70
CA THR A 135 7.59 3.20 4.27
C THR A 135 8.35 4.29 3.54
N ARG A 136 9.13 3.88 2.55
CA ARG A 136 9.78 4.78 1.62
C ARG A 136 9.26 4.48 0.22
N ARG A 137 8.88 5.53 -0.47
CA ARG A 137 8.57 5.48 -1.88
C ARG A 137 9.86 5.45 -2.69
N LEU A 138 9.89 4.60 -3.71
CA LEU A 138 11.06 4.37 -4.56
C LEU A 138 10.99 5.18 -5.86
N ASP A 139 9.79 5.45 -6.37
CA ASP A 139 9.61 6.27 -7.58
C ASP A 139 9.72 7.78 -7.32
N ARG A 140 9.51 8.21 -6.07
CA ARG A 140 9.71 9.60 -5.61
C ARG A 140 10.28 9.60 -4.20
N PRO A 141 11.13 10.58 -3.82
CA PRO A 141 11.68 10.66 -2.47
C PRO A 141 10.60 11.11 -1.48
N GLU A 142 9.80 10.16 -1.01
CA GLU A 142 8.70 10.38 -0.08
C GLU A 142 8.75 9.31 1.01
N TRP A 143 8.47 9.73 2.24
CA TRP A 143 8.43 8.86 3.40
C TRP A 143 7.04 8.89 4.01
N ALA A 144 6.58 7.73 4.44
CA ALA A 144 5.33 7.55 5.16
C ALA A 144 5.61 6.85 6.48
N LEU A 145 5.01 7.39 7.54
CA LEU A 145 4.98 6.76 8.85
C LEU A 145 3.57 6.26 9.11
N GLY A 146 3.47 5.00 9.50
CA GLY A 146 2.23 4.35 9.86
C GLY A 146 2.30 3.81 11.28
N PHE A 147 1.15 3.75 11.92
CA PHE A 147 0.96 2.96 13.12
C PHE A 147 -0.29 2.12 12.95
N GLY A 148 -0.37 1.00 13.65
CA GLY A 148 -1.51 0.11 13.58
C GLY A 148 -1.60 -0.76 14.81
N VAL A 149 -2.74 -1.42 14.97
CA VAL A 149 -2.91 -2.46 15.97
C VAL A 149 -2.70 -3.80 15.26
N ALA A 150 -1.78 -4.61 15.78
CA ALA A 150 -1.59 -5.97 15.37
C ALA A 150 -2.91 -6.73 15.57
N LYS A 151 -3.28 -7.53 14.57
CA LYS A 151 -4.49 -8.36 14.65
C LYS A 151 -4.32 -9.28 15.86
N LEU A 152 -5.13 -9.07 16.91
CA LEU A 152 -5.29 -10.03 18.00
C LEU A 152 -5.90 -11.28 17.35
N LEU A 153 -5.13 -12.37 17.35
CA LEU A 153 -5.60 -13.70 16.98
C LEU A 153 -6.37 -14.29 18.16
#